data_AF-A0A7C9KC80-F1
#
_entry.id   AF-A0A7C9KC80-F1
#
_cell.length_a   1.000
_cell.length_b   1.000
_cell.length_c   1.000
_cell.angle_alpha   90.00
_cell.angle_beta   90.00
_cell.angle_gamma   90.00
#
_symmetry.space_group_name_H-M   'P 1'
#
loop_
_entity.id
_entity.type
_entity.pdbx_description
1 polymer ?
#
loop_
_entity_poly.entity_id
_entity_poly.type
_entity_poly.pdbx_seq_one_letter_code
_entity_poly.pdbx_strand_id
1 'polypeptide(L)'
;MILTTTLLLLSTYVFALEDYKCKVTSAFQVGTNGQRVENVLASMVGSEFTVDRSTGLMVGSLKNSYVTSPKILDFGSSENAFKAITVMKNDLTSNVYVLVVEEYIEDANKPFVFTNNSDIYYGTCTHF
;
A
#
# COMPACT_ATOMS: atom_id res chain seq x y z
N MET A 1 41.90 -40.17 -19.69
CA MET A 1 41.56 -38.78 -20.05
C MET A 1 40.25 -38.46 -19.32
N ILE A 2 40.31 -37.75 -18.18
CA ILE A 2 39.14 -37.48 -17.34
C ILE A 2 38.72 -36.03 -17.64
N LEU A 3 37.51 -35.87 -18.17
CA LEU A 3 36.92 -34.58 -18.54
C LEU A 3 36.23 -33.99 -17.30
N THR A 4 36.82 -32.98 -16.68
CA THR A 4 36.23 -32.26 -15.55
C THR A 4 35.27 -31.20 -16.06
N THR A 5 33.97 -31.41 -15.87
CA THR A 5 32.91 -30.42 -16.14
C THR A 5 32.84 -29.40 -15.00
N THR A 6 33.25 -28.17 -15.27
CA THR A 6 33.11 -27.02 -14.36
C THR A 6 31.68 -26.49 -14.40
N LEU A 7 30.96 -26.60 -13.28
CA LEU A 7 29.61 -26.07 -13.10
C LEU A 7 29.70 -24.57 -12.73
N LEU A 8 29.25 -23.69 -13.61
CA LEU A 8 29.12 -22.25 -13.35
C LEU A 8 27.81 -21.97 -12.61
N LEU A 9 27.90 -21.55 -11.35
CA LEU A 9 26.77 -21.04 -10.56
C LEU A 9 26.55 -19.56 -10.93
N LEU A 10 25.48 -19.28 -11.69
CA LEU A 10 25.00 -17.92 -11.92
C LEU A 10 24.23 -17.45 -10.67
N SER A 11 24.77 -16.48 -9.94
CA SER A 11 24.06 -15.83 -8.83
C SER A 11 23.01 -14.87 -9.38
N THR A 12 21.72 -15.13 -9.12
CA THR A 12 20.65 -14.16 -9.39
C THR A 12 20.60 -13.13 -8.27
N TYR A 13 20.79 -11.85 -8.61
CA TYR A 13 20.56 -10.75 -7.67
C TYR A 13 19.06 -10.68 -7.34
N VAL A 14 18.70 -10.89 -6.07
CA VAL A 14 17.36 -10.61 -5.56
C VAL A 14 17.38 -9.17 -5.06
N PHE A 15 16.77 -8.25 -5.81
CA PHE A 15 16.49 -6.92 -5.30
C PHE A 15 15.27 -7.04 -4.38
N ALA A 16 15.51 -6.96 -3.07
CA ALA A 16 14.42 -6.77 -2.11
C ALA A 16 13.87 -5.35 -2.30
N LEU A 17 12.58 -5.23 -2.60
CA LEU A 17 11.90 -3.94 -2.56
C LEU A 17 11.72 -3.57 -1.09
N GLU A 18 12.20 -2.38 -0.67
CA GLU A 18 12.03 -1.90 0.71
C GLU A 18 10.56 -1.56 0.97
N ASP A 19 9.94 -2.20 1.97
CA ASP A 19 8.54 -2.04 2.32
C ASP A 19 8.22 -0.65 2.87
N TYR A 20 6.94 -0.29 2.97
CA TYR A 20 6.55 1.01 3.55
C TYR A 20 6.10 0.88 4.99
N LYS A 21 6.58 1.78 5.85
CA LYS A 21 5.96 2.09 7.15
C LYS A 21 5.24 3.42 7.03
N CYS A 22 3.94 3.44 7.30
CA CYS A 22 3.08 4.60 7.08
C CYS A 22 2.40 5.06 8.35
N LYS A 23 2.17 6.38 8.45
CA LYS A 23 1.47 7.04 9.55
C LYS A 23 0.35 7.92 9.02
N VAL A 24 -0.86 7.71 9.54
CA VAL A 24 -2.04 8.52 9.21
C VAL A 24 -1.91 9.88 9.88
N THR A 25 -2.00 10.97 9.11
CA THR A 25 -1.99 12.34 9.67
C THR A 25 -3.38 12.97 9.65
N SER A 26 -4.29 12.47 8.80
CA SER A 26 -5.67 12.91 8.75
C SER A 26 -6.55 11.86 8.08
N ALA A 27 -7.83 11.89 8.39
CA ALA A 27 -8.84 11.02 7.80
C ALA A 27 -10.21 11.71 7.80
N PHE A 28 -11.04 11.40 6.80
CA PHE A 28 -12.42 11.85 6.75
C PHE A 28 -13.30 10.85 6.00
N GLN A 29 -14.60 10.92 6.26
CA GLN A 29 -15.62 10.19 5.52
C GLN A 29 -16.48 11.16 4.71
N VAL A 30 -17.01 10.70 3.58
CA VAL A 30 -18.05 11.42 2.83
C VAL A 30 -19.41 11.09 3.45
N GLY A 31 -20.08 12.09 4.02
CA GLY A 31 -21.40 11.97 4.63
C GLY A 31 -22.54 11.84 3.61
N THR A 32 -23.77 11.63 4.10
CA THR A 32 -24.96 11.36 3.27
C THR A 32 -25.32 12.46 2.29
N ASN A 33 -24.87 13.69 2.51
CA ASN A 33 -25.14 14.84 1.65
C ASN A 33 -23.88 15.28 0.88
N GLY A 34 -22.87 14.41 0.77
CA GLY A 34 -21.61 14.69 0.07
C GLY A 34 -20.62 15.58 0.83
N GLN A 35 -20.90 15.88 2.11
CA GLN A 35 -20.04 16.71 2.95
C GLN A 35 -18.88 15.91 3.58
N ARG A 36 -17.77 16.59 3.85
CA ARG A 36 -16.64 16.04 4.62
C ARG A 36 -17.02 15.90 6.10
N VAL A 37 -16.81 14.71 6.68
CA VAL A 37 -17.07 14.41 8.09
C VAL A 37 -15.81 13.81 8.73
N GLU A 38 -15.18 14.54 9.65
CA GLU A 38 -13.89 14.14 10.24
C GLU A 38 -14.03 13.35 11.55
N ASN A 39 -15.01 13.70 12.37
CA ASN A 39 -15.15 13.15 13.73
C ASN A 39 -15.29 11.62 13.77
N VAL A 40 -15.80 11.01 12.69
CA VAL A 40 -15.99 9.55 12.58
C VAL A 40 -14.66 8.81 12.54
N LEU A 41 -13.63 9.40 11.94
CA LEU A 41 -12.32 8.76 11.72
C LEU A 41 -11.21 9.39 12.56
N ALA A 42 -11.55 10.25 13.53
CA ALA A 42 -10.59 10.97 14.35
C ALA A 42 -9.62 10.03 15.11
N SER A 43 -10.09 8.85 15.52
CA SER A 43 -9.27 7.85 16.22
C SER A 43 -8.16 7.24 15.35
N MET A 44 -8.21 7.43 14.03
CA MET A 44 -7.24 6.88 13.09
C MET A 44 -6.02 7.78 12.93
N VAL A 45 -6.12 9.06 13.31
CA VAL A 45 -5.01 10.02 13.25
C VAL A 45 -3.90 9.58 14.22
N GLY A 46 -2.67 9.53 13.71
CA GLY A 46 -1.49 9.09 14.45
C GLY A 46 -1.26 7.57 14.42
N SER A 47 -2.21 6.78 13.91
CA SER A 47 -2.05 5.34 13.78
C SER A 47 -1.06 4.95 12.69
N GLU A 48 -0.47 3.76 12.81
CA GLU A 48 0.55 3.24 11.89
C GLU A 48 0.12 1.92 11.23
N PHE A 49 0.59 1.72 10.01
CA PHE A 49 0.47 0.47 9.26
C PHE A 49 1.69 0.28 8.36
N THR A 50 1.91 -0.95 7.89
CA THR A 50 2.94 -1.28 6.92
C THR A 50 2.34 -1.75 5.62
N VAL A 51 3.12 -1.68 4.54
CA VAL A 51 2.77 -2.16 3.22
C VAL A 51 3.90 -3.03 2.70
N ASP A 52 3.61 -4.30 2.46
CA ASP A 52 4.49 -5.16 1.68
C ASP A 52 4.43 -4.69 0.22
N ARG A 53 5.54 -4.16 -0.30
CA ARG A 53 5.56 -3.59 -1.67
C ARG A 53 5.55 -4.63 -2.77
N SER A 54 5.89 -5.88 -2.46
CA SER A 54 5.87 -6.97 -3.43
C SER A 54 4.46 -7.51 -3.65
N THR A 55 3.56 -7.35 -2.66
CA THR A 55 2.17 -7.85 -2.73
C THR A 55 1.11 -6.76 -2.64
N GLY A 56 1.44 -5.57 -2.14
CA GLY A 56 0.49 -4.51 -1.79
C GLY A 56 -0.30 -4.79 -0.50
N LEU A 57 0.09 -5.79 0.30
CA LEU A 57 -0.58 -6.16 1.53
C LEU A 57 -0.37 -5.11 2.62
N MET A 58 -1.47 -4.59 3.18
CA MET A 58 -1.43 -3.66 4.31
C MET A 58 -1.66 -4.38 5.64
N VAL A 59 -0.80 -4.12 6.63
CA VAL A 59 -0.88 -4.70 7.98
C VAL A 59 -0.78 -3.58 9.04
N GLY A 60 -1.69 -3.58 10.02
CA GLY A 60 -1.68 -2.60 11.12
C GLY A 60 -3.07 -1.99 11.33
N SER A 61 -3.10 -0.68 11.58
CA SER A 61 -4.36 0.05 11.79
C SER A 61 -5.25 0.11 10.55
N LEU A 62 -4.65 0.18 9.36
CA LEU A 62 -5.32 0.08 8.06
C LEU A 62 -4.99 -1.27 7.40
N LYS A 63 -6.01 -1.87 6.78
CA LYS A 63 -5.94 -3.18 6.12
C LYS A 63 -6.73 -3.15 4.82
N ASN A 64 -6.25 -3.86 3.80
CA ASN A 64 -6.91 -3.97 2.50
C ASN A 64 -7.19 -5.42 2.08
N SER A 65 -6.75 -6.42 2.83
CA SER A 65 -6.93 -7.85 2.52
C SER A 65 -7.84 -8.51 3.55
N TYR A 66 -9.06 -8.86 3.15
CA TYR A 66 -10.05 -9.52 4.00
C TYR A 66 -10.53 -10.84 3.38
N VAL A 67 -11.13 -10.78 2.19
CA VAL A 67 -11.61 -11.96 1.44
C VAL A 67 -10.70 -12.23 0.24
N THR A 68 -10.27 -11.17 -0.43
CA THR A 68 -9.40 -11.22 -1.61
C THR A 68 -8.08 -10.53 -1.32
N SER A 69 -7.04 -10.96 -2.04
CA SER A 69 -5.70 -10.37 -1.92
C SER A 69 -5.58 -9.09 -2.77
N PRO A 70 -4.72 -8.14 -2.37
CA PRO A 70 -4.42 -6.97 -3.16
C PRO A 70 -3.73 -7.31 -4.48
N LYS A 71 -3.89 -6.43 -5.45
CA LYS A 71 -3.19 -6.42 -6.72
C LYS A 71 -2.41 -5.13 -6.87
N ILE A 72 -1.12 -5.25 -7.13
CA ILE A 72 -0.29 -4.11 -7.53
C ILE A 72 -0.66 -3.71 -8.95
N LEU A 73 -0.98 -2.44 -9.14
CA LEU A 73 -1.17 -1.81 -10.44
C LEU A 73 0.12 -1.14 -10.90
N ASP A 74 0.91 -0.62 -9.96
CA ASP A 74 2.14 0.11 -10.20
C ASP A 74 3.10 -0.06 -9.03
N PHE A 75 4.36 -0.39 -9.30
CA PHE A 75 5.40 -0.53 -8.27
C PHE A 75 5.96 0.82 -7.79
N GLY A 76 5.63 1.91 -8.48
CA GLY A 76 6.19 3.23 -8.23
C GLY A 76 7.59 3.36 -8.81
N SER A 77 8.00 4.61 -9.05
CA SER A 77 9.32 4.98 -9.53
C SER A 77 9.61 6.45 -9.21
N SER A 78 10.76 6.96 -9.67
CA SER A 78 11.05 8.40 -9.67
C SER A 78 10.08 9.24 -10.51
N GLU A 79 9.21 8.62 -11.30
CA GLU A 79 8.29 9.30 -12.22
C GLU A 79 6.82 8.97 -11.94
N ASN A 80 6.53 8.01 -11.04
CA ASN A 80 5.18 7.49 -10.88
C ASN A 80 4.92 6.97 -9.47
N ALA A 81 3.66 7.07 -9.03
CA ALA A 81 3.23 6.59 -7.72
C ALA A 81 3.10 5.07 -7.68
N PHE A 82 3.44 4.46 -6.54
CA PHE A 82 3.05 3.09 -6.21
C PHE A 82 1.53 3.03 -6.05
N LYS A 83 0.89 2.01 -6.64
CA LYS A 83 -0.56 1.83 -6.60
C LYS A 83 -0.92 0.39 -6.36
N ALA A 84 -1.75 0.14 -5.35
CA ALA A 84 -2.34 -1.16 -5.08
C ALA A 84 -3.86 -1.03 -4.97
N ILE A 85 -4.58 -2.00 -5.52
CA ILE A 85 -6.04 -2.10 -5.44
C ILE A 85 -6.44 -3.44 -4.86
N THR A 86 -7.45 -3.45 -4.00
CA THR A 86 -8.15 -4.68 -3.63
C THR A 86 -9.63 -4.52 -3.90
N VAL A 87 -10.18 -5.40 -4.74
CA VAL A 87 -11.62 -5.51 -4.96
C VAL A 87 -12.09 -6.72 -4.17
N MET A 88 -12.78 -6.46 -3.07
CA MET A 88 -13.39 -7.48 -2.24
C MET A 88 -14.84 -7.66 -2.69
N LYS A 89 -15.23 -8.90 -2.97
CA LYS A 89 -16.62 -9.23 -3.29
C LYS A 89 -16.95 -10.62 -2.76
N ASN A 90 -18.07 -10.72 -2.06
CA ASN A 90 -18.73 -11.98 -1.73
C ASN A 90 -20.23 -11.84 -2.01
N ASP A 91 -21.03 -12.84 -1.63
CA ASP A 91 -22.47 -12.86 -1.90
C ASP A 91 -23.27 -11.80 -1.12
N LEU A 92 -22.66 -11.17 -0.10
CA LEU A 92 -23.34 -10.23 0.81
C LEU A 92 -22.89 -8.77 0.61
N THR A 93 -21.64 -8.54 0.22
CA THR A 93 -21.05 -7.21 0.18
C THR A 93 -19.88 -7.12 -0.79
N SER A 94 -19.55 -5.88 -1.16
CA SER A 94 -18.37 -5.55 -1.93
C SER A 94 -17.71 -4.29 -1.37
N ASN A 95 -16.37 -4.30 -1.31
CA ASN A 95 -15.58 -3.13 -0.95
C ASN A 95 -14.46 -2.94 -1.98
N VAL A 96 -14.10 -1.68 -2.20
CA VAL A 96 -12.93 -1.33 -3.00
C VAL A 96 -11.96 -0.57 -2.10
N TYR A 97 -10.73 -1.07 -2.06
CA TYR A 97 -9.63 -0.46 -1.34
C TYR A 97 -8.58 -0.01 -2.35
N VAL A 98 -8.14 1.24 -2.29
CA VAL A 98 -7.07 1.77 -3.16
C VAL A 98 -6.02 2.44 -2.30
N LEU A 99 -4.78 2.01 -2.43
CA LEU A 99 -3.61 2.66 -1.85
C LEU A 99 -2.81 3.32 -2.96
N VAL A 100 -2.46 4.59 -2.77
CA VAL A 100 -1.52 5.32 -3.60
C VAL A 100 -0.44 5.90 -2.69
N VAL A 101 0.82 5.63 -3.00
CA VAL A 101 1.99 6.24 -2.35
C VAL A 101 2.76 7.01 -3.42
N GLU A 102 2.95 8.32 -3.22
CA GLU A 102 3.56 9.24 -4.18
C GLU A 102 5.10 9.04 -4.22
N GLU A 103 5.53 7.88 -4.70
CA GLU A 103 6.92 7.39 -4.70
C GLU A 103 7.90 8.35 -5.40
N TYR A 104 7.43 9.10 -6.40
CA TYR A 104 8.22 10.08 -7.16
C TYR A 104 8.64 11.31 -6.35
N ILE A 105 8.07 11.55 -5.16
CA ILE A 105 8.45 12.67 -4.32
C ILE A 105 9.86 12.43 -3.75
N GLU A 106 10.83 13.29 -4.05
CA GLU A 106 12.23 13.17 -3.57
C GLU A 106 12.41 13.52 -2.08
N ASP A 107 11.48 13.11 -1.22
CA ASP A 107 11.57 13.19 0.25
C ASP A 107 11.55 11.78 0.86
N ALA A 108 12.10 11.61 2.07
CA ALA A 108 12.00 10.36 2.81
C ALA A 108 10.55 10.01 3.17
N ASN A 109 9.71 11.03 3.41
CA ASN A 109 8.31 10.92 3.74
C ASN A 109 7.46 11.06 2.47
N LYS A 110 7.13 9.92 1.86
CA LYS A 110 6.27 9.85 0.68
C LYS A 110 4.80 10.06 1.09
N PRO A 111 4.08 11.05 0.55
CA PRO A 111 2.65 11.18 0.80
C PRO A 111 1.90 9.92 0.37
N PHE A 112 0.83 9.57 1.09
CA PHE A 112 -0.09 8.52 0.66
C PHE A 112 -1.54 8.95 0.79
N VAL A 113 -2.39 8.31 -0.01
CA VAL A 113 -3.83 8.25 0.21
C VAL A 113 -4.28 6.80 0.17
N PHE A 114 -5.12 6.43 1.13
CA PHE A 114 -5.82 5.15 1.18
C PHE A 114 -7.32 5.42 1.18
N THR A 115 -8.02 4.83 0.23
CA THR A 115 -9.49 4.86 0.19
C THR A 115 -10.05 3.51 0.57
N ASN A 116 -11.04 3.51 1.45
CA ASN A 116 -11.88 2.37 1.77
C ASN A 116 -13.32 2.78 1.48
N ASN A 117 -13.81 2.46 0.29
CA ASN A 117 -15.08 3.00 -0.23
C ASN A 117 -15.15 4.54 -0.09
N SER A 118 -15.97 5.03 0.85
CA SER A 118 -16.21 6.45 1.14
C SER A 118 -15.32 7.05 2.24
N ASP A 119 -14.45 6.24 2.84
CA ASP A 119 -13.50 6.67 3.86
C ASP A 119 -12.16 6.97 3.20
N ILE A 120 -11.57 8.12 3.52
CA ILE A 120 -10.30 8.59 3.01
C ILE A 120 -9.34 8.77 4.17
N TYR A 121 -8.17 8.14 4.07
CA TYR A 121 -7.06 8.26 5.01
C TYR A 121 -5.85 8.79 4.25
N TYR A 122 -5.12 9.74 4.81
CA TYR A 122 -3.90 10.24 4.19
C TYR A 122 -2.84 10.59 5.24
N GLY A 123 -1.59 10.64 4.78
CA GLY A 123 -0.44 10.83 5.64
C GLY A 123 0.85 10.61 4.88
N THR A 124 1.85 10.05 5.55
CA THR A 124 3.16 9.78 4.94
C THR A 124 3.62 8.35 5.19
N CYS A 125 4.46 7.86 4.29
CA CYS A 125 5.14 6.57 4.33
C CYS A 125 6.65 6.79 4.20
N THR A 126 7.43 5.92 4.83
CA THR A 126 8.88 5.82 4.67
C THR A 126 9.26 4.39 4.31
N HIS A 127 10.35 4.18 3.57
CA HIS A 127 10.92 2.85 3.39
C HIS A 127 11.49 2.30 4.72
N PHE A 128 11.47 0.99 4.91
CA PHE A 128 12.10 0.31 6.06
C PHE A 128 12.54 -1.13 5.75
#